data_AF-A0AAJ1HQF8-F1
#
_entry.id   AF-A0AAJ1HQF8-F1
#
_cell.length_a   1.000
_cell.length_b   1.000
_cell.length_c   1.000
_cell.angle_alpha   90.00
_cell.angle_beta   90.00
_cell.angle_gamma   90.00
#
_symmetry.space_group_name_H-M   'P 1'
#
loop_
_entity.id
_entity.type
_entity.pdbx_description
1 polymer ?
#
loop_
_entity_poly.entity_id
_entity_poly.type
_entity_poly.pdbx_seq_one_letter_code
_entity_poly.pdbx_strand_id
1 'polypeptide(L)'
;AIPRRELAVVQYSSIALILVSMLILVIKIPPKLYFQLWGYGSKWIVPQTKHYSWLKAADVTGVGLDNVVSCPVDEDYRLDADALEKIILDFAKDHTPILGVVAVVGSTEEGAIDPVQKVVALRDKLYNEQGIYFYLHIDAAYGSYARSMYLDEDNNFMPYDQLESVWKKYGVFQGDGEHVSKYVYDVYKAFPEAESITVDPHKMGYVPYAAGGIAIREKRMRDVIGYFPVYVYDKRSGAPATLTPYILEGSKAGATAAAVWTAHRVLPLNVSGYGKLIGRSIEAAQRFYNFLKGLSFNINGTEVEVNPLTDPDFNMVDWTFNIKGNKDLAKMNDLNLKFYQKASFVGGPVYNNDFITSHTDFATDGYGDSPVPYIESLGFSADDYHKETKVGILRACVLTPFLYDEDNFAAYAPKIKSAMEEKLTQILD
;
A
#
# COMPACT_ATOMS: atom_id res chain seq x y z
N ALA A 1 -10.50 -28.45 -1.92
CA ALA A 1 -9.81 -27.90 -0.74
C ALA A 1 -8.95 -26.73 -1.21
N ILE A 2 -9.18 -25.51 -0.71
CA ILE A 2 -8.36 -24.35 -1.08
C ILE A 2 -6.92 -24.64 -0.61
N PRO A 3 -5.90 -24.58 -1.47
CA PRO A 3 -4.52 -24.78 -1.04
C PRO A 3 -4.20 -23.76 0.06
N ARG A 4 -3.88 -24.23 1.27
CA ARG A 4 -3.31 -23.36 2.30
C ARG A 4 -2.01 -22.82 1.75
N ARG A 5 -1.77 -21.51 1.80
CA ARG A 5 -0.45 -20.96 1.45
C ARG A 5 0.60 -21.64 2.31
N GLU A 6 1.58 -22.26 1.67
CA GLU A 6 2.42 -23.26 2.34
C GLU A 6 3.78 -22.70 2.80
N LEU A 7 4.14 -21.46 2.44
CA LEU A 7 5.40 -20.86 2.90
C LEU A 7 5.35 -19.33 2.92
N ALA A 8 5.72 -18.75 4.06
CA ALA A 8 6.11 -17.36 4.20
C ALA A 8 7.55 -17.29 4.69
N VAL A 9 8.36 -16.39 4.13
CA VAL A 9 9.75 -16.20 4.56
C VAL A 9 9.99 -14.77 5.01
N VAL A 10 10.54 -14.61 6.21
CA VAL A 10 10.99 -13.31 6.73
C VAL A 10 12.29 -12.91 6.04
N GLN A 11 12.30 -11.75 5.39
CA GLN A 11 13.41 -11.13 4.68
C GLN A 11 13.77 -9.77 5.29
N TYR A 12 14.90 -9.20 4.89
CA TYR A 12 15.36 -7.92 5.47
C TYR A 12 14.52 -6.71 5.03
N SER A 13 14.00 -6.65 3.79
CA SER A 13 13.23 -5.47 3.32
C SER A 13 12.26 -5.78 2.17
N SER A 14 11.30 -4.87 1.95
CA SER A 14 10.29 -4.95 0.90
C SER A 14 10.87 -5.03 -0.52
N ILE A 15 12.04 -4.43 -0.73
CA ILE A 15 12.73 -4.45 -2.03
C ILE A 15 13.20 -5.86 -2.38
N ALA A 16 13.72 -6.62 -1.40
CA ALA A 16 14.15 -8.01 -1.60
C ALA A 16 12.97 -8.94 -1.95
N LEU A 17 11.77 -8.61 -1.46
CA LEU A 17 10.55 -9.39 -1.67
C LEU A 17 10.00 -9.25 -3.08
N ILE A 18 10.01 -8.02 -3.59
CA ILE A 18 9.62 -7.70 -4.96
C ILE A 18 10.58 -8.36 -5.96
N LEU A 19 11.88 -8.36 -5.66
CA LEU A 19 12.89 -9.10 -6.43
C LEU A 19 12.58 -10.59 -6.48
N VAL A 20 12.21 -11.21 -5.36
CA VAL A 20 11.82 -12.63 -5.32
C VAL A 20 10.58 -12.91 -6.17
N SER A 21 9.57 -12.03 -6.12
CA SER A 21 8.37 -12.20 -6.97
C SER A 21 8.72 -12.18 -8.46
N MET A 22 9.54 -11.22 -8.90
CA MET A 22 9.99 -11.15 -10.30
C MET A 22 10.85 -12.37 -10.66
N LEU A 23 11.75 -12.81 -9.78
CA LEU A 23 12.64 -13.96 -10.03
C LEU A 23 11.92 -15.32 -10.08
N ILE A 24 10.89 -15.54 -9.24
CA ILE A 24 10.05 -16.75 -9.26
C ILE A 24 9.47 -16.96 -10.67
N LEU A 25 9.23 -15.88 -11.41
CA LEU A 25 8.66 -15.95 -12.73
C LEU A 25 9.72 -16.03 -13.84
N VAL A 26 10.81 -15.28 -13.72
CA VAL A 26 11.91 -15.24 -14.69
C VAL A 26 12.59 -16.62 -14.86
N ILE A 27 12.64 -17.46 -13.82
CA ILE A 27 13.33 -18.77 -13.87
C ILE A 27 12.39 -19.92 -14.30
N LYS A 28 11.07 -19.69 -14.38
CA LYS A 28 10.09 -20.71 -14.80
C LYS A 28 10.10 -21.00 -16.31
N ILE A 29 10.92 -20.26 -17.06
CA ILE A 29 10.98 -20.29 -18.51
C ILE A 29 12.07 -21.29 -18.93
N PRO A 30 11.75 -22.31 -19.75
CA PRO A 30 12.76 -23.22 -20.30
C PRO A 30 13.89 -22.43 -20.97
N PRO A 31 15.16 -22.85 -20.89
CA PRO A 31 16.29 -22.13 -21.46
C PRO A 31 16.14 -21.75 -22.94
N LYS A 32 15.33 -22.53 -23.70
CA LYS A 32 15.00 -22.25 -25.10
C LYS A 32 14.04 -21.07 -25.32
N LEU A 33 13.14 -20.78 -24.36
CA LEU A 33 12.29 -19.57 -24.37
C LEU A 33 12.98 -18.36 -23.71
N TYR A 34 14.11 -18.57 -23.02
CA TYR A 34 14.86 -17.49 -22.37
C TYR A 34 15.31 -16.44 -23.38
N PHE A 35 15.80 -16.86 -24.54
CA PHE A 35 16.10 -15.96 -25.66
C PHE A 35 14.85 -15.30 -26.29
N GLN A 36 13.66 -15.92 -26.15
CA GLN A 36 12.42 -15.34 -26.66
C GLN A 36 11.83 -14.30 -25.70
N LEU A 37 11.84 -14.50 -24.38
CA LEU A 37 11.27 -13.48 -23.48
C LEU A 37 12.18 -12.25 -23.31
N TRP A 38 13.49 -12.44 -23.36
CA TRP A 38 14.47 -11.35 -23.31
C TRP A 38 14.70 -10.70 -24.69
N GLY A 39 14.42 -11.42 -25.78
CA GLY A 39 14.48 -10.90 -27.16
C GLY A 39 13.18 -10.27 -27.67
N TYR A 40 12.02 -10.57 -27.07
CA TYR A 40 10.69 -10.12 -27.54
C TYR A 40 10.06 -9.05 -26.61
N GLY A 41 10.65 -8.73 -25.46
CA GLY A 41 10.23 -7.61 -24.60
C GLY A 41 8.95 -7.88 -23.78
N SER A 42 8.97 -8.83 -22.85
CA SER A 42 7.84 -9.10 -21.94
C SER A 42 7.53 -7.93 -20.99
N LYS A 43 6.27 -7.71 -20.63
CA LYS A 43 5.84 -6.55 -19.83
C LYS A 43 5.43 -6.88 -18.39
N TRP A 44 5.90 -6.07 -17.45
CA TRP A 44 5.48 -6.06 -16.05
C TRP A 44 4.61 -4.83 -15.81
N ILE A 45 3.31 -5.04 -15.61
CA ILE A 45 2.35 -3.95 -15.44
C ILE A 45 2.20 -3.64 -13.95
N VAL A 46 2.30 -2.36 -13.60
CA VAL A 46 2.30 -1.85 -12.22
C VAL A 46 1.44 -0.58 -12.17
N PRO A 47 0.75 -0.28 -11.07
CA PRO A 47 0.02 0.98 -10.95
C PRO A 47 0.95 2.18 -11.13
N GLN A 48 0.43 3.30 -11.60
CA GLN A 48 1.23 4.51 -11.81
C GLN A 48 1.89 4.97 -10.50
N THR A 49 1.12 4.90 -9.41
CA THR A 49 1.47 5.21 -8.02
C THR A 49 2.27 4.11 -7.29
N LYS A 50 2.83 3.14 -8.03
CA LYS A 50 3.70 2.08 -7.48
C LYS A 50 4.84 2.64 -6.63
N HIS A 51 5.26 1.87 -5.64
CA HIS A 51 6.51 2.16 -4.94
C HIS A 51 7.72 2.02 -5.90
N TYR A 52 8.69 2.94 -5.79
CA TYR A 52 9.86 3.02 -6.68
C TYR A 52 10.67 1.71 -6.76
N SER A 53 10.54 0.83 -5.75
CA SER A 53 11.20 -0.47 -5.72
C SER A 53 10.88 -1.36 -6.91
N TRP A 54 9.74 -1.19 -7.58
CA TRP A 54 9.41 -1.96 -8.78
C TRP A 54 10.32 -1.63 -9.97
N LEU A 55 10.65 -0.35 -10.16
CA LEU A 55 11.62 0.08 -11.17
C LEU A 55 13.01 -0.46 -10.84
N LYS A 56 13.42 -0.30 -9.58
CA LYS A 56 14.70 -0.84 -9.09
C LYS A 56 14.77 -2.36 -9.23
N ALA A 57 13.66 -3.07 -8.99
CA ALA A 57 13.60 -4.51 -9.11
C ALA A 57 13.71 -4.97 -10.56
N ALA A 58 13.05 -4.27 -11.49
CA ALA A 58 13.19 -4.56 -12.90
C ALA A 58 14.63 -4.36 -13.40
N ASP A 59 15.31 -3.29 -12.94
CA ASP A 59 16.71 -3.04 -13.24
C ASP A 59 17.62 -4.16 -12.68
N VAL A 60 17.54 -4.45 -11.38
CA VAL A 60 18.38 -5.46 -10.71
C VAL A 60 18.15 -6.88 -11.22
N THR A 61 16.91 -7.24 -11.59
CA THR A 61 16.60 -8.57 -12.16
C THR A 61 17.00 -8.71 -13.62
N GLY A 62 17.37 -7.60 -14.26
CA GLY A 62 17.69 -7.50 -15.69
C GLY A 62 16.46 -7.38 -16.59
N VAL A 63 15.23 -7.48 -16.07
CA VAL A 63 13.99 -7.26 -16.85
C VAL A 63 14.05 -5.91 -17.57
N GLY A 64 14.68 -4.90 -16.98
CA GLY A 64 14.91 -3.60 -17.58
C GLY A 64 13.72 -2.66 -17.43
N LEU A 65 14.01 -1.36 -17.34
CA LEU A 65 13.01 -0.33 -17.06
C LEU A 65 11.98 -0.19 -18.20
N ASP A 66 12.39 -0.39 -19.45
CA ASP A 66 11.52 -0.32 -20.64
C ASP A 66 10.42 -1.42 -20.68
N ASN A 67 10.55 -2.40 -19.80
CA ASN A 67 9.60 -3.50 -19.66
C ASN A 67 8.65 -3.31 -18.48
N VAL A 68 8.81 -2.24 -17.70
CA VAL A 68 7.85 -1.85 -16.66
C VAL A 68 6.83 -0.89 -17.26
N VAL A 69 5.58 -1.30 -17.31
CA VAL A 69 4.48 -0.52 -17.87
C VAL A 69 3.63 0.04 -16.73
N SER A 70 3.46 1.36 -16.71
CA SER A 70 2.56 2.02 -15.77
C SER A 70 1.11 1.91 -16.23
N CYS A 71 0.25 1.38 -15.37
CA CYS A 71 -1.20 1.40 -15.51
C CYS A 71 -1.76 2.65 -14.81
N PRO A 72 -2.64 3.44 -15.45
CA PRO A 72 -3.32 4.55 -14.81
C PRO A 72 -4.06 4.14 -13.53
N VAL A 73 -4.29 5.13 -12.67
CA VAL A 73 -5.14 5.01 -11.48
C VAL A 73 -6.36 5.93 -11.60
N ASP A 74 -7.43 5.59 -10.90
CA ASP A 74 -8.66 6.39 -10.83
C ASP A 74 -8.55 7.57 -9.85
N GLU A 75 -9.66 8.29 -9.64
CA GLU A 75 -9.74 9.44 -8.74
C GLU A 75 -9.60 9.08 -7.24
N ASP A 76 -9.76 7.80 -6.90
CA ASP A 76 -9.46 7.26 -5.57
C ASP A 76 -8.02 6.74 -5.48
N TYR A 77 -7.21 6.98 -6.51
CA TYR A 77 -5.81 6.56 -6.64
C TYR A 77 -5.60 5.04 -6.67
N ARG A 78 -6.63 4.30 -7.08
CA ARG A 78 -6.61 2.84 -7.23
C ARG A 78 -6.36 2.47 -8.70
N LEU A 79 -5.69 1.35 -8.96
CA LEU A 79 -5.47 0.85 -10.32
C LEU A 79 -6.78 0.77 -11.13
N ASP A 80 -6.77 1.37 -12.32
CA ASP A 80 -7.88 1.29 -13.26
C ASP A 80 -7.86 -0.06 -14.00
N ALA A 81 -8.84 -0.91 -13.68
CA ALA A 81 -8.96 -2.25 -14.26
C ALA A 81 -9.35 -2.24 -15.75
N ASP A 82 -10.07 -1.22 -16.22
CA ASP A 82 -10.47 -1.10 -17.62
C ASP A 82 -9.26 -0.63 -18.46
N ALA A 83 -8.47 0.31 -17.93
CA ALA A 83 -7.19 0.68 -18.53
C ALA A 83 -6.21 -0.50 -18.55
N LEU A 84 -6.15 -1.29 -17.48
CA LEU A 84 -5.34 -2.50 -17.41
C LEU A 84 -5.73 -3.50 -18.51
N GLU A 85 -7.03 -3.76 -18.72
CA GLU A 85 -7.51 -4.64 -19.79
C GLU A 85 -7.03 -4.14 -21.16
N LYS A 86 -7.20 -2.85 -21.44
CA LYS A 86 -6.76 -2.24 -22.70
C LYS A 86 -5.26 -2.42 -22.92
N ILE A 87 -4.43 -2.12 -21.91
CA ILE A 87 -2.97 -2.27 -21.97
C ILE A 87 -2.58 -3.72 -22.29
N ILE A 88 -3.19 -4.69 -21.59
CA ILE A 88 -2.91 -6.12 -21.81
C ILE A 88 -3.28 -6.53 -23.24
N LEU A 89 -4.47 -6.14 -23.72
CA LEU A 89 -4.93 -6.47 -25.06
C LEU A 89 -4.08 -5.81 -26.15
N ASP A 90 -3.59 -4.59 -25.92
CA ASP A 90 -2.71 -3.90 -26.87
C ASP A 90 -1.37 -4.64 -27.03
N PHE A 91 -0.73 -5.07 -25.93
CA PHE A 91 0.48 -5.90 -26.03
C PHE A 91 0.20 -7.30 -26.61
N ALA A 92 -0.95 -7.88 -26.31
CA ALA A 92 -1.32 -9.20 -26.81
C ALA A 92 -1.49 -9.21 -28.35
N LYS A 93 -1.92 -8.11 -28.97
CA LYS A 93 -2.00 -7.97 -30.44
C LYS A 93 -0.65 -8.16 -31.12
N ASP A 94 0.41 -7.67 -30.48
CA ASP A 94 1.79 -7.79 -30.95
C ASP A 94 2.49 -9.07 -30.45
N HIS A 95 1.72 -10.02 -29.92
CA HIS A 95 2.23 -11.25 -29.30
C HIS A 95 3.24 -11.00 -28.17
N THR A 96 3.18 -9.84 -27.52
CA THR A 96 4.05 -9.47 -26.41
C THR A 96 3.50 -10.05 -25.11
N PRO A 97 4.22 -10.94 -24.40
CA PRO A 97 3.71 -11.57 -23.19
C PRO A 97 3.62 -10.59 -22.02
N ILE A 98 2.53 -10.71 -21.24
CA ILE A 98 2.41 -10.06 -19.95
C ILE A 98 3.04 -10.98 -18.91
N LEU A 99 4.21 -10.56 -18.42
CA LEU A 99 4.94 -11.30 -17.40
C LEU A 99 4.11 -11.31 -16.10
N GLY A 100 3.68 -10.14 -15.64
CA GLY A 100 2.79 -10.07 -14.49
C GLY A 100 2.18 -8.69 -14.30
N VAL A 101 1.22 -8.67 -13.39
CA VAL A 101 0.49 -7.49 -12.91
C VAL A 101 0.72 -7.37 -11.42
N VAL A 102 0.92 -6.14 -10.96
CA VAL A 102 0.96 -5.79 -9.54
C VAL A 102 -0.33 -5.07 -9.17
N ALA A 103 -0.94 -5.50 -8.08
CA ALA A 103 -1.97 -4.73 -7.38
C ALA A 103 -1.41 -4.31 -6.02
N VAL A 104 -1.50 -3.04 -5.67
CA VAL A 104 -1.01 -2.46 -4.42
C VAL A 104 -2.15 -2.40 -3.40
N VAL A 105 -1.92 -2.91 -2.19
CA VAL A 105 -2.89 -2.85 -1.09
C VAL A 105 -2.29 -2.03 0.05
N GLY A 106 -2.67 -0.77 0.09
CA GLY A 106 -2.06 0.28 0.90
C GLY A 106 -0.94 0.98 0.12
N SER A 107 -1.32 1.87 -0.81
CA SER A 107 -0.37 2.71 -1.56
C SER A 107 0.52 3.54 -0.63
N THR A 108 1.70 3.92 -1.11
CA THR A 108 2.71 4.61 -0.28
C THR A 108 2.22 5.97 0.19
N GLU A 109 1.44 6.63 -0.66
CA GLU A 109 1.06 8.02 -0.50
C GLU A 109 -0.38 8.16 0.07
N GLU A 110 -1.36 7.50 -0.51
CA GLU A 110 -2.78 7.69 -0.12
C GLU A 110 -3.32 6.56 0.77
N GLY A 111 -2.55 5.48 0.92
CA GLY A 111 -3.04 4.25 1.53
C GLY A 111 -4.15 3.57 0.71
N ALA A 112 -4.25 3.89 -0.59
CA ALA A 112 -5.26 3.35 -1.50
C ALA A 112 -5.13 1.84 -1.66
N ILE A 113 -6.27 1.18 -1.92
CA ILE A 113 -6.37 -0.27 -2.07
C ILE A 113 -6.85 -0.61 -3.48
N ASP A 114 -5.96 -1.17 -4.31
CA ASP A 114 -6.26 -1.58 -5.68
C ASP A 114 -7.34 -2.67 -5.76
N PRO A 115 -8.11 -2.74 -6.86
CA PRO A 115 -9.23 -3.65 -7.01
C PRO A 115 -8.79 -5.07 -7.36
N VAL A 116 -8.10 -5.77 -6.45
CA VAL A 116 -7.57 -7.13 -6.64
C VAL A 116 -8.63 -8.09 -7.19
N GLN A 117 -9.86 -8.04 -6.68
CA GLN A 117 -11.00 -8.83 -7.14
C GLN A 117 -11.34 -8.58 -8.62
N LYS A 118 -11.22 -7.34 -9.10
CA LYS A 118 -11.43 -7.00 -10.52
C LYS A 118 -10.25 -7.49 -11.36
N VAL A 119 -9.02 -7.36 -10.87
CA VAL A 119 -7.82 -7.88 -11.55
C VAL A 119 -7.86 -9.41 -11.70
N VAL A 120 -8.32 -10.12 -10.67
CA VAL A 120 -8.54 -11.58 -10.72
C VAL A 120 -9.63 -11.92 -11.74
N ALA A 121 -10.78 -11.24 -11.70
CA ALA A 121 -11.86 -11.46 -12.66
C ALA A 121 -11.41 -11.19 -14.11
N LEU A 122 -10.61 -10.14 -14.32
CA LEU A 122 -10.01 -9.83 -15.61
C LEU A 122 -9.07 -10.95 -16.09
N ARG A 123 -8.21 -11.46 -15.20
CA ARG A 123 -7.33 -12.59 -15.53
C ARG A 123 -8.13 -13.81 -15.97
N ASP A 124 -9.18 -14.15 -15.24
CA ASP A 124 -10.01 -15.31 -15.54
C ASP A 124 -10.76 -15.12 -16.86
N LYS A 125 -11.31 -13.92 -17.12
CA LYS A 125 -11.93 -13.53 -18.38
C LYS A 125 -10.96 -13.73 -19.55
N LEU A 126 -9.80 -13.09 -19.49
CA LEU A 126 -8.79 -13.12 -20.55
C LEU A 126 -8.24 -14.53 -20.82
N TYR A 127 -8.08 -15.34 -19.77
CA TYR A 127 -7.65 -16.72 -19.92
C TYR A 127 -8.69 -17.57 -20.64
N ASN A 128 -9.96 -17.48 -20.23
CA ASN A 128 -11.04 -18.28 -20.80
C ASN A 128 -11.39 -17.87 -22.23
N GLU A 129 -11.35 -16.57 -22.54
CA GLU A 129 -11.75 -16.05 -23.85
C GLU A 129 -10.62 -16.06 -24.87
N GLN A 130 -9.38 -15.79 -24.44
CA GLN A 130 -8.25 -15.50 -25.35
C GLN A 130 -6.98 -16.31 -25.02
N GLY A 131 -7.00 -17.14 -23.97
CA GLY A 131 -5.82 -17.90 -23.54
C GLY A 131 -4.71 -17.03 -22.95
N ILE A 132 -5.00 -15.77 -22.62
CA ILE A 132 -4.04 -14.81 -22.05
C ILE A 132 -4.00 -15.01 -20.53
N TYR A 133 -2.80 -15.21 -19.99
CA TYR A 133 -2.57 -15.32 -18.55
C TYR A 133 -1.49 -14.35 -18.11
N PHE A 134 -1.60 -13.82 -16.91
CA PHE A 134 -0.55 -13.05 -16.26
C PHE A 134 -0.40 -13.45 -14.79
N TYR A 135 0.83 -13.41 -14.29
CA TYR A 135 1.11 -13.58 -12.87
C TYR A 135 0.53 -12.41 -12.07
N LEU A 136 -0.13 -12.67 -10.93
CA LEU A 136 -0.57 -11.62 -10.04
C LEU A 136 0.29 -11.57 -8.77
N HIS A 137 0.95 -10.42 -8.56
CA HIS A 137 1.55 -10.06 -7.28
C HIS A 137 0.67 -9.05 -6.55
N ILE A 138 0.42 -9.27 -5.27
CA ILE A 138 -0.15 -8.21 -4.42
C ILE A 138 0.96 -7.59 -3.58
N ASP A 139 1.24 -6.32 -3.84
CA ASP A 139 2.11 -5.52 -2.98
C ASP A 139 1.30 -5.03 -1.77
N ALA A 140 1.19 -5.90 -0.75
CA ALA A 140 0.54 -5.58 0.51
C ALA A 140 1.57 -5.24 1.59
N ALA A 141 2.74 -4.70 1.21
CA ALA A 141 3.79 -4.37 2.16
C ALA A 141 3.25 -3.58 3.36
N TYR A 142 2.37 -2.61 3.09
CA TYR A 142 1.68 -1.83 4.12
C TYR A 142 0.37 -2.49 4.57
N GLY A 143 -0.54 -2.83 3.65
CA GLY A 143 -1.89 -3.28 3.99
C GLY A 143 -2.06 -4.76 4.38
N SER A 144 -1.02 -5.60 4.41
CA SER A 144 -1.18 -7.06 4.60
C SER A 144 -1.81 -7.45 5.93
N TYR A 145 -1.44 -6.75 7.01
CA TYR A 145 -1.90 -7.09 8.38
C TYR A 145 -3.37 -6.73 8.60
N ALA A 146 -3.95 -5.81 7.82
CA ALA A 146 -5.39 -5.51 7.87
C ALA A 146 -6.25 -6.72 7.50
N ARG A 147 -5.69 -7.71 6.77
CA ARG A 147 -6.42 -8.95 6.49
C ARG A 147 -6.87 -9.69 7.76
N SER A 148 -6.18 -9.48 8.88
CA SER A 148 -6.54 -10.06 10.18
C SER A 148 -7.91 -9.62 10.70
N MET A 149 -8.43 -8.46 10.26
CA MET A 149 -9.77 -8.00 10.65
C MET A 149 -10.89 -8.87 10.06
N TYR A 150 -10.63 -9.60 8.98
CA TYR A 150 -11.63 -10.42 8.30
C TYR A 150 -11.53 -11.90 8.66
N LEU A 151 -10.67 -12.26 9.61
CA LEU A 151 -10.44 -13.63 10.05
C LEU A 151 -11.02 -13.84 11.46
N ASP A 152 -11.84 -14.87 11.64
CA ASP A 152 -12.32 -15.28 12.97
C ASP A 152 -11.19 -15.88 13.84
N GLU A 153 -11.50 -16.25 15.07
CA GLU A 153 -10.51 -16.81 16.01
C GLU A 153 -9.88 -18.14 15.55
N ASP A 154 -10.57 -18.86 14.66
CA ASP A 154 -10.11 -20.09 14.02
C ASP A 154 -9.36 -19.83 12.69
N ASN A 155 -9.24 -18.57 12.28
CA ASN A 155 -8.63 -18.07 11.04
C ASN A 155 -9.43 -18.38 9.77
N ASN A 156 -10.75 -18.55 9.87
CA ASN A 156 -11.63 -18.60 8.70
C ASN A 156 -11.95 -17.18 8.24
N PHE A 157 -12.03 -16.99 6.92
CA PHE A 157 -12.44 -15.71 6.35
C PHE A 157 -13.95 -15.53 6.52
N MET A 158 -14.33 -14.48 7.24
CA MET A 158 -15.71 -14.25 7.66
C MET A 158 -16.60 -13.74 6.51
N PRO A 159 -17.88 -14.13 6.46
CA PRO A 159 -18.88 -13.47 5.61
C PRO A 159 -19.02 -11.97 5.93
N TYR A 160 -19.24 -11.14 4.91
CA TYR A 160 -19.32 -9.68 5.06
C TYR A 160 -20.41 -9.24 6.04
N ASP A 161 -21.58 -9.87 5.97
CA ASP A 161 -22.74 -9.61 6.83
C ASP A 161 -22.53 -9.98 8.31
N GLN A 162 -21.45 -10.69 8.63
CA GLN A 162 -21.09 -11.08 10.00
C GLN A 162 -20.03 -10.17 10.63
N LEU A 163 -19.30 -9.38 9.83
CA LEU A 163 -18.14 -8.62 10.28
C LEU A 163 -18.44 -7.69 11.45
N GLU A 164 -19.47 -6.85 11.33
CA GLU A 164 -19.83 -5.87 12.35
C GLU A 164 -20.10 -6.52 13.72
N SER A 165 -20.84 -7.64 13.73
CA SER A 165 -21.14 -8.37 14.95
C SER A 165 -19.89 -8.93 15.63
N VAL A 166 -18.93 -9.41 14.82
CA VAL A 166 -17.66 -9.97 15.32
C VAL A 166 -16.73 -8.85 15.76
N TRP A 167 -16.59 -7.78 14.98
CA TRP A 167 -15.79 -6.61 15.33
C TRP A 167 -16.24 -6.01 16.66
N LYS A 168 -17.56 -5.87 16.87
CA LYS A 168 -18.12 -5.44 18.15
C LYS A 168 -17.80 -6.41 19.29
N LYS A 169 -17.93 -7.72 19.07
CA LYS A 169 -17.60 -8.75 20.07
C LYS A 169 -16.13 -8.69 20.50
N TYR A 170 -15.20 -8.49 19.57
CA TYR A 170 -13.76 -8.49 19.87
C TYR A 170 -13.20 -7.09 20.18
N GLY A 171 -13.99 -6.03 20.03
CA GLY A 171 -13.55 -4.65 20.18
C GLY A 171 -12.51 -4.25 19.13
N VAL A 172 -12.78 -4.62 17.87
CA VAL A 172 -11.95 -4.21 16.72
C VAL A 172 -12.18 -2.72 16.41
N PHE A 173 -13.45 -2.32 16.41
CA PHE A 173 -13.90 -0.93 16.29
C PHE A 173 -14.79 -0.58 17.50
N GLN A 174 -14.76 0.68 17.94
CA GLN A 174 -15.62 1.19 19.01
C GLN A 174 -16.83 1.95 18.49
N GLY A 175 -16.65 2.77 17.45
CA GLY A 175 -17.71 3.55 16.84
C GLY A 175 -18.80 2.69 16.19
N ASP A 176 -20.01 3.24 16.08
CA ASP A 176 -21.07 2.67 15.25
C ASP A 176 -20.92 3.20 13.80
N GLY A 177 -21.27 2.41 12.80
CA GLY A 177 -21.21 2.79 11.39
C GLY A 177 -20.50 1.76 10.52
N GLU A 178 -20.43 2.04 9.21
CA GLU A 178 -19.63 1.22 8.28
C GLU A 178 -18.16 1.58 8.44
N HIS A 179 -17.37 0.68 9.03
CA HIS A 179 -15.92 0.90 9.21
C HIS A 179 -15.10 0.55 7.99
N VAL A 180 -15.57 -0.40 7.18
CA VAL A 180 -14.88 -0.87 5.99
C VAL A 180 -15.90 -1.16 4.89
N SER A 181 -15.65 -0.60 3.72
CA SER A 181 -16.53 -0.78 2.57
C SER A 181 -16.56 -2.23 2.06
N LYS A 182 -17.68 -2.61 1.44
CA LYS A 182 -17.78 -3.91 0.74
C LYS A 182 -16.69 -4.09 -0.32
N TYR A 183 -16.29 -2.98 -0.95
CA TYR A 183 -15.19 -2.95 -1.91
C TYR A 183 -13.88 -3.47 -1.28
N VAL A 184 -13.43 -2.85 -0.16
CA VAL A 184 -12.19 -3.25 0.53
C VAL A 184 -12.27 -4.69 1.05
N TYR A 185 -13.43 -5.12 1.54
CA TYR A 185 -13.65 -6.52 1.91
C TYR A 185 -13.39 -7.50 0.76
N ASP A 186 -13.93 -7.22 -0.43
CA ASP A 186 -13.77 -8.09 -1.60
C ASP A 186 -12.31 -8.15 -2.06
N VAL A 187 -11.56 -7.08 -1.92
CA VAL A 187 -10.11 -7.06 -2.16
C VAL A 187 -9.40 -8.08 -1.26
N TYR A 188 -9.58 -7.99 0.06
CA TYR A 188 -8.93 -8.90 1.02
C TYR A 188 -9.41 -10.35 0.88
N LYS A 189 -10.65 -10.56 0.42
CA LYS A 189 -11.19 -11.88 0.08
C LYS A 189 -10.46 -12.49 -1.12
N ALA A 190 -10.09 -11.67 -2.12
CA ALA A 190 -9.41 -12.11 -3.33
C ALA A 190 -7.90 -12.39 -3.14
N PHE A 191 -7.31 -12.03 -2.00
CA PHE A 191 -5.88 -12.29 -1.71
C PHE A 191 -5.40 -13.70 -2.08
N PRO A 192 -6.10 -14.81 -1.72
CA PRO A 192 -5.65 -16.16 -2.03
C PRO A 192 -5.43 -16.45 -3.52
N GLU A 193 -6.01 -15.66 -4.42
CA GLU A 193 -5.88 -15.85 -5.87
C GLU A 193 -4.58 -15.31 -6.45
N ALA A 194 -3.87 -14.45 -5.72
CA ALA A 194 -2.54 -13.99 -6.12
C ALA A 194 -1.47 -15.05 -5.87
N GLU A 195 -0.54 -15.17 -6.81
CA GLU A 195 0.57 -16.11 -6.76
C GLU A 195 1.59 -15.75 -5.68
N SER A 196 1.81 -14.46 -5.43
CA SER A 196 2.57 -14.02 -4.26
C SER A 196 2.06 -12.70 -3.69
N ILE A 197 2.37 -12.49 -2.41
CA ILE A 197 2.03 -11.28 -1.66
C ILE A 197 3.25 -10.81 -0.87
N THR A 198 3.57 -9.53 -0.98
CA THR A 198 4.53 -8.84 -0.10
C THR A 198 3.85 -8.44 1.21
N VAL A 199 4.53 -8.63 2.34
CA VAL A 199 4.03 -8.43 3.72
C VAL A 199 5.15 -7.83 4.54
N ASP A 200 4.99 -6.65 5.17
CA ASP A 200 6.04 -6.12 6.04
C ASP A 200 5.66 -6.09 7.52
N PRO A 201 6.20 -7.00 8.34
CA PRO A 201 6.12 -6.90 9.79
C PRO A 201 6.60 -5.56 10.37
N HIS A 202 7.59 -4.90 9.76
CA HIS A 202 8.10 -3.61 10.22
C HIS A 202 7.25 -2.38 9.83
N LYS A 203 6.13 -2.58 9.11
CA LYS A 203 5.13 -1.55 8.83
C LYS A 203 3.94 -1.75 9.78
N MET A 204 2.79 -2.21 9.27
CA MET A 204 1.59 -2.47 10.06
C MET A 204 1.69 -3.70 10.99
N GLY A 205 2.82 -4.42 10.97
CA GLY A 205 3.09 -5.49 11.92
C GLY A 205 3.66 -5.00 13.26
N TYR A 206 4.06 -3.73 13.39
CA TYR A 206 4.65 -3.15 14.61
C TYR A 206 5.90 -3.90 15.12
N VAL A 207 6.63 -4.56 14.22
CA VAL A 207 7.92 -5.21 14.53
C VAL A 207 9.05 -4.21 14.27
N PRO A 208 10.12 -4.17 15.07
CA PRO A 208 11.26 -3.30 14.78
C PRO A 208 11.87 -3.56 13.41
N TYR A 209 12.34 -2.50 12.75
CA TYR A 209 13.14 -2.64 11.55
C TYR A 209 14.40 -3.49 11.83
N ALA A 210 14.85 -4.34 10.91
CA ALA A 210 14.30 -4.61 9.58
C ALA A 210 13.61 -5.99 9.52
N ALA A 211 12.36 -6.04 9.07
CA ALA A 211 11.54 -7.24 8.95
C ALA A 211 10.49 -7.10 7.83
N GLY A 212 10.78 -7.65 6.66
CA GLY A 212 9.84 -7.90 5.57
C GLY A 212 9.48 -9.39 5.45
N GLY A 213 8.53 -9.75 4.59
CA GLY A 213 8.18 -11.13 4.30
C GLY A 213 7.35 -11.35 3.04
N ILE A 214 7.53 -12.48 2.37
CA ILE A 214 6.80 -12.85 1.15
C ILE A 214 5.99 -14.10 1.43
N ALA A 215 4.73 -14.10 1.02
CA ALA A 215 3.89 -15.28 0.99
C ALA A 215 3.71 -15.74 -0.47
N ILE A 216 3.89 -17.03 -0.73
CA ILE A 216 3.65 -17.63 -2.04
C ILE A 216 2.43 -18.57 -1.97
N ARG A 217 1.63 -18.60 -3.05
CA ARG A 217 0.41 -19.42 -3.14
C ARG A 217 0.72 -20.90 -2.99
N GLU A 218 1.74 -21.36 -3.70
CA GLU A 218 2.12 -22.77 -3.82
C GLU A 218 3.57 -22.95 -3.40
N LYS A 219 3.86 -23.88 -2.47
CA LYS A 219 5.23 -24.11 -1.96
C LYS A 219 6.24 -24.36 -3.07
N ARG A 220 5.84 -25.14 -4.08
CA ARG A 220 6.66 -25.49 -5.26
C ARG A 220 7.18 -24.29 -6.05
N MET A 221 6.58 -23.10 -5.90
CA MET A 221 7.07 -21.90 -6.56
C MET A 221 8.48 -21.52 -6.09
N ARG A 222 8.85 -21.84 -4.84
CA ARG A 222 10.19 -21.58 -4.32
C ARG A 222 11.27 -22.44 -4.98
N ASP A 223 10.90 -23.59 -5.53
CA ASP A 223 11.85 -24.55 -6.11
C ASP A 223 12.44 -23.98 -7.41
N VAL A 224 11.73 -23.03 -8.03
CA VAL A 224 12.15 -22.29 -9.23
C VAL A 224 13.37 -21.41 -8.94
N ILE A 225 13.51 -20.88 -7.72
CA ILE A 225 14.65 -20.05 -7.31
C ILE A 225 15.66 -20.82 -6.45
N GLY A 226 15.48 -22.14 -6.33
CA GLY A 226 16.23 -23.00 -5.42
C GLY A 226 17.67 -23.24 -5.88
N TYR A 227 18.66 -22.85 -5.09
CA TYR A 227 20.08 -23.18 -5.33
C TYR A 227 20.67 -24.00 -4.18
N PHE A 228 21.04 -25.26 -4.46
CA PHE A 228 21.56 -26.19 -3.45
C PHE A 228 23.09 -26.32 -3.55
N PRO A 229 23.85 -25.84 -2.54
CA PRO A 229 25.28 -26.07 -2.48
C PRO A 229 25.61 -27.54 -2.22
N VAL A 230 26.40 -28.14 -3.11
CA VAL A 230 26.77 -29.58 -3.07
C VAL A 230 27.60 -29.96 -1.82
N TYR A 231 28.23 -28.97 -1.17
CA TYR A 231 29.14 -29.18 -0.05
C TYR A 231 28.47 -29.18 1.34
N VAL A 232 27.17 -28.88 1.45
CA VAL A 232 26.45 -28.80 2.74
C VAL A 232 25.51 -29.99 2.97
N TYR A 233 25.08 -30.67 1.91
CA TYR A 233 24.03 -31.69 1.99
C TYR A 233 24.55 -33.05 1.49
N ASP A 234 24.65 -34.03 2.39
CA ASP A 234 24.83 -35.42 2.01
C ASP A 234 23.53 -35.94 1.39
N LYS A 235 23.61 -36.51 0.18
CA LYS A 235 22.45 -37.05 -0.55
C LYS A 235 21.73 -38.19 0.20
N ARG A 236 22.34 -38.75 1.25
CA ARG A 236 21.80 -39.87 2.04
C ARG A 236 20.98 -39.45 3.26
N SER A 237 21.23 -38.26 3.80
CA SER A 237 20.44 -37.68 4.90
C SER A 237 19.55 -36.62 4.28
N GLY A 238 18.29 -36.98 4.00
CA GLY A 238 17.30 -36.08 3.40
C GLY A 238 17.48 -34.66 3.94
N ALA A 239 17.86 -33.73 3.05
CA ALA A 239 18.39 -32.44 3.46
C ALA A 239 17.46 -31.82 4.50
N PRO A 240 17.94 -31.47 5.71
CA PRO A 240 17.10 -30.77 6.67
C PRO A 240 16.52 -29.55 5.94
N ALA A 241 15.21 -29.34 6.10
CA ALA A 241 14.43 -28.30 5.41
C ALA A 241 14.99 -26.91 5.74
N THR A 242 16.09 -26.57 5.10
CA THR A 242 16.87 -25.37 5.31
C THR A 242 16.27 -24.29 4.42
N LEU A 243 16.10 -23.12 5.00
CA LEU A 243 15.43 -21.99 4.35
C LEU A 243 16.31 -21.38 3.25
N THR A 244 17.62 -21.33 3.49
CA THR A 244 18.60 -20.58 2.69
C THR A 244 18.62 -20.92 1.20
N PRO A 245 18.51 -22.19 0.76
CA PRO A 245 18.47 -22.50 -0.67
C PRO A 245 17.31 -21.86 -1.44
N TYR A 246 16.25 -21.44 -0.75
CA TYR A 246 14.98 -21.00 -1.35
C TYR A 246 14.71 -19.50 -1.18
N ILE A 247 15.74 -18.70 -0.88
CA ILE A 247 15.64 -17.25 -0.70
C ILE A 247 16.72 -16.55 -1.51
N LEU A 248 16.47 -15.28 -1.84
CA LEU A 248 17.45 -14.43 -2.53
C LEU A 248 18.63 -14.05 -1.63
N GLU A 249 18.38 -13.98 -0.33
CA GLU A 249 19.35 -13.56 0.67
C GLU A 249 20.17 -14.74 1.20
N GLY A 250 21.30 -14.44 1.86
CA GLY A 250 22.14 -15.45 2.51
C GLY A 250 21.84 -15.59 4.01
N SER A 251 22.86 -15.33 4.82
CA SER A 251 22.74 -15.28 6.28
C SER A 251 21.70 -14.24 6.72
N LYS A 252 20.90 -14.61 7.72
CA LYS A 252 19.82 -13.78 8.26
C LYS A 252 19.67 -13.95 9.76
N ALA A 253 19.36 -12.86 10.46
CA ALA A 253 19.28 -12.88 11.92
C ALA A 253 18.11 -13.74 12.42
N GLY A 254 18.41 -14.74 13.26
CA GLY A 254 17.37 -15.51 13.96
C GLY A 254 16.52 -14.64 14.89
N ALA A 255 17.09 -13.56 15.42
CA ALA A 255 16.39 -12.58 16.25
C ALA A 255 15.22 -11.88 15.52
N THR A 256 15.35 -11.59 14.22
CA THR A 256 14.25 -11.02 13.42
C THR A 256 13.08 -12.00 13.35
N ALA A 257 13.35 -13.29 13.12
CA ALA A 257 12.32 -14.31 13.13
C ALA A 257 11.67 -14.45 14.52
N ALA A 258 12.46 -14.37 15.60
CA ALA A 258 11.95 -14.40 16.97
C ALA A 258 11.06 -13.18 17.30
N ALA A 259 11.42 -11.97 16.83
CA ALA A 259 10.63 -10.77 17.01
C ALA A 259 9.26 -10.88 16.32
N VAL A 260 9.24 -11.27 15.04
CA VAL A 260 7.99 -11.49 14.29
C VAL A 260 7.15 -12.59 14.93
N TRP A 261 7.76 -13.73 15.28
CA TRP A 261 7.07 -14.84 15.93
C TRP A 261 6.46 -14.42 17.27
N THR A 262 7.18 -13.66 18.08
CA THR A 262 6.69 -13.18 19.38
C THR A 262 5.49 -12.26 19.17
N ALA A 263 5.59 -11.30 18.25
CA ALA A 263 4.47 -10.41 17.91
C ALA A 263 3.23 -11.20 17.48
N HIS A 264 3.38 -12.19 16.59
CA HIS A 264 2.29 -13.07 16.13
C HIS A 264 1.73 -14.01 17.21
N ARG A 265 2.51 -14.31 18.26
CA ARG A 265 2.05 -15.10 19.41
C ARG A 265 1.29 -14.27 20.44
N VAL A 266 1.70 -13.02 20.63
CA VAL A 266 1.03 -12.07 21.53
C VAL A 266 -0.25 -11.54 20.88
N LEU A 267 -0.19 -11.23 19.59
CA LEU A 267 -1.30 -10.79 18.77
C LEU A 267 -1.51 -11.80 17.64
N PRO A 268 -2.46 -12.74 17.77
CA PRO A 268 -2.84 -13.63 16.68
C PRO A 268 -3.22 -12.84 15.41
N LEU A 269 -2.96 -13.41 14.24
CA LEU A 269 -3.25 -12.79 12.94
C LEU A 269 -4.75 -12.86 12.56
N ASN A 270 -5.63 -12.53 13.49
CA ASN A 270 -7.08 -12.51 13.34
C ASN A 270 -7.74 -11.46 14.27
N VAL A 271 -9.07 -11.42 14.33
CA VAL A 271 -9.84 -10.46 15.15
C VAL A 271 -9.51 -10.47 16.65
N SER A 272 -8.94 -11.57 17.17
CA SER A 272 -8.55 -11.66 18.59
C SER A 272 -7.25 -10.92 18.92
N GLY A 273 -6.42 -10.63 17.91
CA GLY A 273 -5.10 -9.99 18.05
C GLY A 273 -4.93 -8.78 17.13
N TYR A 274 -4.22 -8.95 16.01
CA TYR A 274 -3.93 -7.87 15.07
C TYR A 274 -5.18 -7.20 14.52
N GLY A 275 -6.32 -7.92 14.41
CA GLY A 275 -7.56 -7.29 13.96
C GLY A 275 -7.91 -6.06 14.81
N LYS A 276 -7.71 -6.13 16.14
CA LYS A 276 -7.93 -4.99 17.04
C LYS A 276 -6.92 -3.88 16.81
N LEU A 277 -5.63 -4.23 16.71
CA LEU A 277 -4.57 -3.24 16.55
C LEU A 277 -4.74 -2.44 15.25
N ILE A 278 -5.10 -3.13 14.16
CA ILE A 278 -5.34 -2.51 12.87
C ILE A 278 -6.65 -1.74 12.85
N GLY A 279 -7.74 -2.29 13.40
CA GLY A 279 -9.02 -1.60 13.51
C GLY A 279 -8.91 -0.26 14.23
N ARG A 280 -8.14 -0.20 15.33
CA ARG A 280 -7.84 1.06 16.04
C ARG A 280 -7.12 2.09 15.17
N SER A 281 -6.17 1.65 14.35
CA SER A 281 -5.45 2.54 13.45
C SER A 281 -6.37 3.12 12.37
N ILE A 282 -7.26 2.30 11.80
CA ILE A 282 -8.26 2.74 10.82
C ILE A 282 -9.28 3.70 11.46
N GLU A 283 -9.82 3.35 12.63
CA GLU A 283 -10.80 4.21 13.33
C GLU A 283 -10.19 5.56 13.73
N ALA A 284 -8.92 5.56 14.17
CA ALA A 284 -8.19 6.80 14.42
C ALA A 284 -8.05 7.66 13.14
N ALA A 285 -7.77 7.04 12.00
CA ALA A 285 -7.69 7.73 10.72
C ALA A 285 -9.05 8.31 10.31
N GLN A 286 -10.13 7.55 10.44
CA GLN A 286 -11.50 8.02 10.16
C GLN A 286 -11.89 9.19 11.06
N ARG A 287 -11.57 9.14 12.36
CA ARG A 287 -11.78 10.27 13.28
C ARG A 287 -11.00 11.50 12.86
N PHE A 288 -9.73 11.32 12.47
CA PHE A 288 -8.90 12.43 12.01
C PHE A 288 -9.41 13.03 10.69
N TYR A 289 -9.78 12.20 9.71
CA TYR A 289 -10.41 12.63 8.46
C TYR A 289 -11.69 13.43 8.71
N ASN A 290 -12.58 12.92 9.56
CA ASN A 290 -13.84 13.60 9.92
C ASN A 290 -13.61 14.92 10.65
N PHE A 291 -12.55 15.02 11.47
CA PHE A 291 -12.16 16.28 12.12
C PHE A 291 -11.68 17.34 11.13
N LEU A 292 -10.96 16.93 10.07
CA LEU A 292 -10.50 17.86 9.03
C LEU A 292 -11.66 18.33 8.14
N LYS A 293 -12.69 17.51 7.95
CA LYS A 293 -13.84 17.80 7.09
C LYS A 293 -14.60 19.03 7.58
N GLY A 294 -14.61 20.08 6.76
CA GLY A 294 -15.28 21.35 7.09
C GLY A 294 -14.53 22.22 8.09
N LEU A 295 -13.27 21.88 8.41
CA LEU A 295 -12.42 22.72 9.25
C LEU A 295 -11.96 23.96 8.46
N SER A 296 -12.01 25.13 9.09
CA SER A 296 -11.47 26.37 8.57
C SER A 296 -10.88 27.24 9.68
N PHE A 297 -10.01 28.16 9.28
CA PHE A 297 -9.31 29.10 10.15
C PHE A 297 -9.50 30.52 9.63
N ASN A 298 -9.67 31.49 10.54
CA ASN A 298 -9.69 32.91 10.19
C ASN A 298 -8.44 33.57 10.74
N ILE A 299 -7.47 33.81 9.87
CA ILE A 299 -6.17 34.40 10.21
C ILE A 299 -6.19 35.86 9.76
N ASN A 300 -6.41 36.77 10.72
CA ASN A 300 -6.41 38.22 10.47
C ASN A 300 -7.32 38.68 9.31
N GLY A 301 -8.49 38.05 9.15
CA GLY A 301 -9.45 38.34 8.08
C GLY A 301 -9.28 37.48 6.83
N THR A 302 -8.24 36.63 6.77
CA THR A 302 -8.03 35.64 5.71
C THR A 302 -8.64 34.30 6.15
N GLU A 303 -9.64 33.82 5.42
CA GLU A 303 -10.24 32.50 5.66
C GLU A 303 -9.43 31.41 4.93
N VAL A 304 -8.91 30.43 5.69
CA VAL A 304 -8.17 29.27 5.19
C VAL A 304 -9.02 28.02 5.38
N GLU A 305 -9.30 27.31 4.30
CA GLU A 305 -10.10 26.09 4.25
C GLU A 305 -9.19 24.87 4.30
N VAL A 306 -9.62 23.82 5.02
CA VAL A 306 -8.98 22.50 5.04
C VAL A 306 -9.74 21.55 4.13
N ASN A 307 -9.03 20.94 3.18
CA ASN A 307 -9.61 20.12 2.14
C ASN A 307 -9.04 18.70 2.17
N PRO A 308 -9.68 17.75 2.87
CA PRO A 308 -9.31 16.34 2.80
C PRO A 308 -9.35 15.82 1.36
N LEU A 309 -8.41 14.93 1.01
CA LEU A 309 -8.20 14.42 -0.33
C LEU A 309 -9.30 13.44 -0.78
N THR A 310 -9.32 12.25 -0.17
CA THR A 310 -10.28 11.17 -0.42
C THR A 310 -10.69 10.51 0.89
N ASP A 311 -11.85 9.85 0.91
CA ASP A 311 -12.22 9.00 2.04
C ASP A 311 -11.18 7.85 2.17
N PRO A 312 -10.58 7.62 3.35
CA PRO A 312 -9.44 6.72 3.48
C PRO A 312 -9.85 5.25 3.31
N ASP A 313 -9.25 4.56 2.34
CA ASP A 313 -9.38 3.10 2.17
C ASP A 313 -8.80 2.30 3.35
N PHE A 314 -7.82 2.89 4.02
CA PHE A 314 -7.11 2.27 5.14
C PHE A 314 -6.89 3.26 6.30
N ASN A 315 -5.66 3.71 6.53
CA ASN A 315 -5.31 4.54 7.69
C ASN A 315 -4.38 5.71 7.34
N MET A 316 -4.28 6.06 6.06
CA MET A 316 -3.63 7.29 5.62
C MET A 316 -4.68 8.37 5.40
N VAL A 317 -4.38 9.59 5.84
CA VAL A 317 -5.27 10.75 5.70
C VAL A 317 -4.46 11.88 5.10
N ASP A 318 -4.91 12.35 3.96
CA ASP A 318 -4.24 13.36 3.16
C ASP A 318 -5.14 14.60 2.99
N TRP A 319 -4.55 15.79 2.97
CA TRP A 319 -5.31 17.04 2.86
C TRP A 319 -4.46 18.19 2.31
N THR A 320 -5.13 19.28 1.96
CA THR A 320 -4.49 20.57 1.65
C THR A 320 -5.16 21.70 2.41
N PHE A 321 -4.40 22.77 2.65
CA PHE A 321 -4.91 24.09 2.98
C PHE A 321 -5.08 24.92 1.71
N ASN A 322 -6.17 25.66 1.58
CA ASN A 322 -6.33 26.69 0.55
C ASN A 322 -6.93 27.95 1.14
N ILE A 323 -6.52 29.12 0.66
CA ILE A 323 -7.16 30.39 1.04
C ILE A 323 -8.48 30.48 0.28
N LYS A 324 -9.57 30.81 0.97
CA LYS A 324 -10.90 30.93 0.35
C LYS A 324 -10.89 31.94 -0.79
N GLY A 325 -11.36 31.50 -1.96
CA GLY A 325 -11.37 32.31 -3.18
C GLY A 325 -10.01 32.36 -3.92
N ASN A 326 -8.95 31.73 -3.41
CA ASN A 326 -7.72 31.55 -4.16
C ASN A 326 -7.97 30.64 -5.38
N LYS A 327 -7.47 31.08 -6.54
CA LYS A 327 -7.54 30.38 -7.83
C LYS A 327 -6.16 30.17 -8.45
N ASP A 328 -5.10 30.37 -7.66
CA ASP A 328 -3.72 30.15 -8.07
C ASP A 328 -3.17 28.90 -7.37
N LEU A 329 -3.01 27.82 -8.12
CA LEU A 329 -2.55 26.52 -7.60
C LEU A 329 -1.12 26.62 -7.05
N ALA A 330 -0.27 27.48 -7.63
CA ALA A 330 1.08 27.73 -7.11
C ALA A 330 1.05 28.28 -5.68
N LYS A 331 0.10 29.17 -5.39
CA LYS A 331 -0.09 29.73 -4.03
C LYS A 331 -0.59 28.68 -3.05
N MET A 332 -1.47 27.78 -3.48
CA MET A 332 -1.91 26.67 -2.64
C MET A 332 -0.75 25.72 -2.32
N ASN A 333 0.06 25.38 -3.32
CA ASN A 333 1.26 24.55 -3.15
C ASN A 333 2.27 25.22 -2.19
N ASP A 334 2.54 26.51 -2.36
CA ASP A 334 3.44 27.27 -1.47
C ASP A 334 2.94 27.32 -0.02
N LEU A 335 1.63 27.53 0.19
CA LEU A 335 1.03 27.50 1.52
C LEU A 335 1.23 26.14 2.22
N ASN A 336 0.94 25.04 1.52
CA ASN A 336 1.09 23.69 2.08
C ASN A 336 2.54 23.34 2.36
N LEU A 337 3.47 23.73 1.48
CA LEU A 337 4.90 23.51 1.70
C LEU A 337 5.41 24.29 2.93
N LYS A 338 5.02 25.57 3.06
CA LYS A 338 5.37 26.39 4.24
C LYS A 338 4.76 25.82 5.52
N PHE A 339 3.52 25.34 5.46
CA PHE A 339 2.86 24.68 6.58
C PHE A 339 3.65 23.44 7.01
N TYR A 340 3.99 22.55 6.07
CA TYR A 340 4.82 21.38 6.35
C TYR A 340 6.16 21.76 6.99
N GLN A 341 6.86 22.78 6.48
CA GLN A 341 8.14 23.23 7.05
C GLN A 341 8.01 23.69 8.51
N LYS A 342 6.87 24.28 8.89
CA LYS A 342 6.55 24.66 10.27
C LYS A 342 6.06 23.47 11.12
N ALA A 343 5.42 22.49 10.49
CA ALA A 343 4.89 21.28 11.09
C ALA A 343 5.83 20.06 10.92
N SER A 344 7.13 20.28 10.74
CA SER A 344 8.13 19.21 10.60
C SER A 344 9.45 19.58 11.28
N PHE A 345 10.37 18.62 11.36
CA PHE A 345 11.70 18.81 11.92
C PHE A 345 12.78 18.51 10.89
N VAL A 346 13.70 19.45 10.70
CA VAL A 346 14.93 19.26 9.91
C VAL A 346 16.12 18.95 10.84
N GLY A 347 16.09 19.47 12.07
CA GLY A 347 17.05 19.25 13.16
C GLY A 347 16.78 20.21 14.32
N GLY A 348 17.07 19.81 15.57
CA GLY A 348 16.79 20.62 16.77
C GLY A 348 15.86 19.92 17.80
N PRO A 349 15.39 20.63 18.84
CA PRO A 349 14.55 20.03 19.89
C PRO A 349 13.18 19.62 19.36
N VAL A 350 12.84 18.34 19.52
CA VAL A 350 11.58 17.73 19.02
C VAL A 350 10.36 18.11 19.87
N TYR A 351 10.56 18.60 21.10
CA TYR A 351 9.47 18.79 22.08
C TYR A 351 8.66 20.08 21.93
N ASN A 352 8.94 20.91 20.94
CA ASN A 352 8.28 22.22 20.79
C ASN A 352 7.17 22.24 19.73
N ASN A 353 6.80 21.09 19.16
CA ASN A 353 5.79 21.03 18.10
C ASN A 353 4.58 20.18 18.50
N ASP A 354 3.46 20.84 18.76
CA ASP A 354 2.20 20.20 19.16
C ASP A 354 1.44 19.55 17.98
N PHE A 355 1.90 19.77 16.73
CA PHE A 355 1.35 19.10 15.55
C PHE A 355 2.42 18.91 14.47
N ILE A 356 2.62 17.66 14.06
CA ILE A 356 3.63 17.26 13.06
C ILE A 356 2.93 16.56 11.90
N THR A 357 3.33 16.87 10.67
CA THR A 357 2.80 16.24 9.47
C THR A 357 3.93 15.92 8.48
N SER A 358 3.60 15.12 7.47
CA SER A 358 4.46 14.86 6.31
C SER A 358 3.92 15.59 5.08
N HIS A 359 4.72 15.63 4.01
CA HIS A 359 4.36 16.26 2.75
C HIS A 359 4.82 15.40 1.59
N THR A 360 4.04 15.39 0.51
CA THR A 360 4.42 14.81 -0.78
C THR A 360 3.89 15.65 -1.94
N ASP A 361 4.35 15.37 -3.15
CA ASP A 361 3.87 16.02 -4.37
C ASP A 361 3.19 14.98 -5.27
N PHE A 362 1.92 15.22 -5.65
CA PHE A 362 1.26 14.46 -6.70
C PHE A 362 1.58 15.07 -8.04
N ALA A 363 2.75 14.74 -8.56
CA ALA A 363 3.26 15.25 -9.82
C ALA A 363 2.68 14.50 -11.03
N THR A 364 2.49 15.22 -12.13
CA THR A 364 1.93 14.72 -13.41
C THR A 364 2.66 13.49 -13.96
N ASP A 365 3.97 13.38 -13.74
CA ASP A 365 4.79 12.23 -14.16
C ASP A 365 4.49 10.95 -13.34
N GLY A 366 4.12 11.10 -12.07
CA GLY A 366 3.78 10.00 -11.16
C GLY A 366 2.28 9.67 -11.11
N TYR A 367 1.41 10.67 -11.29
CA TYR A 367 -0.03 10.56 -11.06
C TYR A 367 -0.90 10.74 -12.31
N GLY A 368 -0.33 11.26 -13.41
CA GLY A 368 -1.12 11.60 -14.58
C GLY A 368 -2.23 12.59 -14.17
N ASP A 369 -3.45 12.36 -14.64
CA ASP A 369 -4.59 13.22 -14.35
C ASP A 369 -5.41 12.78 -13.13
N SER A 370 -4.95 11.78 -12.36
CA SER A 370 -5.71 11.29 -11.20
C SER A 370 -6.02 12.35 -10.13
N PRO A 371 -5.19 13.41 -9.92
CA PRO A 371 -5.53 14.49 -8.99
C PRO A 371 -6.45 15.56 -9.57
N VAL A 372 -6.78 15.53 -10.87
CA VAL A 372 -7.60 16.55 -11.53
C VAL A 372 -9.00 16.66 -10.91
N PRO A 373 -9.75 15.56 -10.65
CA PRO A 373 -11.04 15.66 -9.98
C PRO A 373 -10.96 16.33 -8.60
N TYR A 374 -9.89 16.06 -7.83
CA TYR A 374 -9.66 16.69 -6.54
C TYR A 374 -9.42 18.20 -6.67
N ILE A 375 -8.48 18.63 -7.52
CA ILE A 375 -8.20 20.07 -7.66
C ILE A 375 -9.36 20.84 -8.31
N GLU A 376 -10.14 20.22 -9.20
CA GLU A 376 -11.38 20.78 -9.73
C GLU A 376 -12.46 20.96 -8.65
N SER A 377 -12.52 20.07 -7.66
CA SER A 377 -13.43 20.22 -6.52
C SER A 377 -13.12 21.45 -5.65
N LEU A 378 -11.85 21.90 -5.65
CA LEU A 378 -11.40 23.14 -5.00
C LEU A 378 -11.58 24.37 -5.91
N GLY A 379 -12.03 24.13 -7.14
CA GLY A 379 -12.34 25.12 -8.16
C GLY A 379 -11.10 25.66 -8.90
N PHE A 380 -10.04 24.87 -8.99
CA PHE A 380 -9.00 25.04 -10.02
C PHE A 380 -9.43 24.32 -11.31
N SER A 381 -8.68 24.50 -12.39
CA SER A 381 -8.88 23.78 -13.65
C SER A 381 -7.80 22.72 -13.87
N ALA A 382 -8.06 21.74 -14.74
CA ALA A 382 -7.03 20.80 -15.20
C ALA A 382 -5.79 21.52 -15.77
N ASP A 383 -6.00 22.62 -16.51
CA ASP A 383 -4.91 23.44 -17.05
C ASP A 383 -4.01 24.02 -15.96
N ASP A 384 -4.58 24.40 -14.79
CA ASP A 384 -3.79 24.88 -13.65
C ASP A 384 -2.86 23.77 -13.12
N TYR A 385 -3.37 22.54 -13.02
CA TYR A 385 -2.58 21.38 -12.60
C TYR A 385 -1.48 21.03 -13.60
N HIS A 386 -1.78 21.03 -14.90
CA HIS A 386 -0.78 20.77 -15.94
C HIS A 386 0.27 21.87 -16.03
N LYS A 387 -0.11 23.12 -15.76
CA LYS A 387 0.83 24.25 -15.69
C LYS A 387 1.76 24.16 -14.49
N GLU A 388 1.22 23.87 -13.30
CA GLU A 388 2.04 23.72 -12.09
C GLU A 388 2.77 22.38 -12.02
N THR A 389 2.37 21.41 -12.84
CA THR A 389 2.91 20.05 -12.97
C THR A 389 2.76 19.16 -11.72
N LYS A 390 2.22 19.69 -10.62
CA LYS A 390 1.98 18.98 -9.36
C LYS A 390 1.00 19.69 -8.43
N VAL A 391 0.46 18.94 -7.46
CA VAL A 391 -0.21 19.47 -6.28
C VAL A 391 0.50 18.97 -5.01
N GLY A 392 0.81 19.88 -4.09
CA GLY A 392 1.47 19.57 -2.82
C GLY A 392 0.45 19.13 -1.77
N ILE A 393 0.63 17.94 -1.21
CA ILE A 393 -0.30 17.27 -0.32
C ILE A 393 0.33 17.09 1.06
N LEU A 394 -0.41 17.47 2.11
CA LEU A 394 -0.07 17.15 3.50
C LEU A 394 -0.61 15.77 3.87
N ARG A 395 0.14 15.06 4.70
CA ARG A 395 -0.07 13.62 4.91
C ARG A 395 0.02 13.20 6.37
N ALA A 396 -0.80 12.23 6.73
CA ALA A 396 -0.76 11.53 8.01
C ALA A 396 -0.93 10.02 7.82
N CYS A 397 0.08 9.26 8.24
CA CYS A 397 0.02 7.82 8.37
C CYS A 397 -0.36 7.49 9.82
N VAL A 398 -1.64 7.20 10.06
CA VAL A 398 -2.22 7.12 11.42
C VAL A 398 -1.98 5.75 12.05
N LEU A 399 -0.72 5.48 12.39
CA LEU A 399 -0.27 4.22 13.01
C LEU A 399 -0.59 4.11 14.51
N THR A 400 -0.97 5.21 15.16
CA THR A 400 -1.19 5.23 16.61
C THR A 400 -2.46 4.45 16.98
N PRO A 401 -2.40 3.48 17.91
CA PRO A 401 -3.58 2.74 18.35
C PRO A 401 -4.29 3.43 19.53
N PHE A 402 -4.03 4.72 19.75
CA PHE A 402 -4.53 5.47 20.92
C PHE A 402 -5.62 6.47 20.57
N LEU A 403 -5.66 6.97 19.33
CA LEU A 403 -6.61 7.99 18.86
C LEU A 403 -7.91 7.41 18.29
N TYR A 404 -8.09 6.09 18.37
CA TYR A 404 -9.36 5.42 18.06
C TYR A 404 -10.42 5.66 19.12
N ASP A 405 -9.99 5.91 20.36
CA ASP A 405 -10.85 6.16 21.50
C ASP A 405 -11.37 7.60 21.43
N GLU A 406 -12.69 7.76 21.60
CA GLU A 406 -13.37 9.04 21.39
C GLU A 406 -12.93 10.10 22.40
N ASP A 407 -12.79 9.73 23.67
CA ASP A 407 -12.39 10.66 24.74
C ASP A 407 -10.95 11.13 24.52
N ASN A 408 -10.05 10.22 24.15
CA ASN A 408 -8.69 10.59 23.78
C ASN A 408 -8.68 11.54 22.58
N PHE A 409 -9.39 11.22 21.50
CA PHE A 409 -9.42 12.07 20.31
C PHE A 409 -10.00 13.46 20.64
N ALA A 410 -11.11 13.53 21.39
CA ALA A 410 -11.73 14.78 21.83
C ALA A 410 -10.80 15.65 22.69
N ALA A 411 -9.91 15.04 23.49
CA ALA A 411 -8.92 15.77 24.27
C ALA A 411 -7.77 16.35 23.42
N TYR A 412 -7.43 15.73 22.29
CA TYR A 412 -6.36 16.19 21.39
C TYR A 412 -6.85 17.09 20.26
N ALA A 413 -8.09 16.94 19.77
CA ALA A 413 -8.60 17.69 18.63
C ALA A 413 -8.50 19.23 18.79
N PRO A 414 -8.86 19.84 19.95
CA PRO A 414 -8.67 21.28 20.16
C PRO A 414 -7.20 21.71 20.12
N LYS A 415 -6.28 20.87 20.61
CA LYS A 415 -4.83 21.15 20.60
C LYS A 415 -4.27 21.08 19.19
N ILE A 416 -4.68 20.08 18.42
CA ILE A 416 -4.34 19.95 16.99
C ILE A 416 -4.83 21.19 16.24
N LYS A 417 -6.10 21.60 16.43
CA LYS A 417 -6.65 22.81 15.82
C LYS A 417 -5.83 24.05 16.18
N SER A 418 -5.56 24.27 17.47
CA SER A 418 -4.76 25.41 17.93
C SER A 418 -3.36 25.42 17.34
N ALA A 419 -2.70 24.25 17.25
CA ALA A 419 -1.37 24.13 16.70
C ALA A 419 -1.31 24.32 15.17
N MET A 420 -2.38 23.98 14.45
CA MET A 420 -2.55 24.32 13.03
C MET A 420 -2.75 25.82 12.85
N GLU A 421 -3.62 26.43 13.64
CA GLU A 421 -3.92 27.87 13.60
C GLU A 421 -2.67 28.70 13.86
N GLU A 422 -1.90 28.39 14.92
CA GLU A 422 -0.66 29.10 15.24
C GLU A 422 0.34 29.07 14.08
N LYS A 423 0.49 27.92 13.40
CA LYS A 423 1.39 27.79 12.26
C LYS A 423 0.90 28.57 11.05
N LEU A 424 -0.40 28.55 10.77
CA LEU A 424 -1.00 29.36 9.71
C LEU A 424 -0.82 30.86 9.98
N THR A 425 -1.02 31.30 11.23
CA THR A 425 -0.72 32.67 11.68
C THR A 425 0.73 33.04 11.39
N GLN A 426 1.70 32.20 11.75
CA GLN A 426 3.12 32.45 11.47
C GLN A 426 3.49 32.48 9.97
N ILE A 427 2.63 31.98 9.08
CA ILE A 427 2.85 31.93 7.63
C ILE A 427 2.19 33.12 6.92
N LEU A 428 1.04 33.57 7.44
CA LEU A 428 0.20 34.60 6.83
C LEU A 428 0.35 35.99 7.48
N ASP A 429 0.95 36.06 8.68
CA ASP A 429 1.48 37.29 9.27
C ASP A 429 2.78 37.72 8.60
#